data_AF-A0A6I1YZR1-F1
#
_entry.id   AF-A0A6I1YZR1-F1
#
_cell.length_a   1.000
_cell.length_b   1.000
_cell.length_c   1.000
_cell.angle_alpha   90.00
_cell.angle_beta   90.00
_cell.angle_gamma   90.00
#
_symmetry.space_group_name_H-M   'P 1'
#
loop_
_entity.id
_entity.type
_entity.pdbx_description
1 polymer ?
#
loop_
_entity_poly.entity_id
_entity_poly.type
_entity_poly.pdbx_seq_one_letter_code
_entity_poly.pdbx_strand_id
1 'polypeptide(L)'
;MVLGCAHPLGPPALTDLIGLDTVRAIAESLYAEFREPRYAPPPLLSRMVEAGLLGRKPGGGFHTYDGQPQDAAAAPAGPHG
;
A
#
# COMPACT_ATOMS: atom_id res chain seq x y z
N MET A 1 2.33 -13.30 -1.83
CA MET A 1 2.53 -12.79 -3.20
C MET A 1 4.01 -12.64 -3.59
N VAL A 2 4.92 -12.33 -2.65
CA VAL A 2 6.36 -12.28 -2.97
C VAL A 2 6.93 -13.67 -3.30
N LEU A 3 6.83 -14.64 -2.38
CA LEU A 3 7.40 -15.98 -2.60
C LEU A 3 6.54 -16.85 -3.54
N GLY A 4 5.23 -16.67 -3.54
CA GLY A 4 4.30 -17.49 -4.33
C GLY A 4 4.03 -16.98 -5.75
N CYS A 5 4.21 -15.68 -6.02
CA CYS A 5 3.91 -15.06 -7.31
C CYS A 5 5.08 -14.23 -7.86
N ALA A 6 6.26 -14.30 -7.21
CA ALA A 6 7.46 -13.56 -7.56
C ALA A 6 7.28 -12.02 -7.68
N HIS A 7 6.28 -11.44 -7.01
CA HIS A 7 6.14 -9.98 -6.96
C HIS A 7 7.24 -9.35 -6.10
N PRO A 8 7.87 -8.25 -6.52
CA PRO A 8 8.96 -7.62 -5.77
C PRO A 8 8.49 -7.03 -4.42
N LEU A 9 7.19 -6.70 -4.32
CA LEU A 9 6.60 -6.16 -3.11
C LEU A 9 5.19 -6.75 -2.91
N GLY A 10 4.86 -7.08 -1.65
CA GLY A 10 3.53 -7.56 -1.29
C GLY A 10 2.48 -6.43 -1.31
N PRO A 11 1.19 -6.74 -1.51
CA PRO A 11 0.14 -5.72 -1.61
C PRO A 11 0.03 -4.76 -0.40
N PRO A 12 0.15 -5.21 0.87
CA PRO A 12 0.10 -4.29 2.01
C PRO A 12 1.28 -3.31 2.02
N ALA A 13 2.49 -3.80 1.78
CA ALA A 13 3.69 -2.96 1.72
C ALA A 13 3.69 -2.02 0.49
N LEU A 14 3.13 -2.45 -0.64
CA LEU A 14 2.91 -1.60 -1.80
C LEU A 14 1.89 -0.49 -1.51
N THR A 15 0.83 -0.82 -0.78
CA THR A 15 -0.19 0.16 -0.36
C THR A 15 0.41 1.20 0.58
N ASP A 16 1.24 0.79 1.55
CA ASP A 16 1.96 1.72 2.43
C ASP A 16 2.94 2.63 1.66
N LEU A 17 3.51 2.14 0.56
CA LEU A 17 4.38 2.94 -0.30
C LEU A 17 3.60 3.98 -1.11
N ILE A 18 2.44 3.62 -1.65
CA ILE A 18 1.58 4.52 -2.43
C ILE A 18 0.89 5.56 -1.52
N GLY A 19 0.42 5.13 -0.36
CA GLY A 19 -0.42 5.90 0.54
C GLY A 19 -1.82 5.30 0.67
N LEU A 20 -2.26 5.02 1.90
CA LEU A 20 -3.57 4.40 2.17
C LEU A 20 -4.74 5.31 1.77
N ASP A 21 -4.56 6.62 1.94
CA ASP A 21 -5.51 7.65 1.51
C ASP A 21 -5.68 7.66 -0.01
N THR A 22 -4.58 7.55 -0.75
CA THR A 22 -4.58 7.50 -2.21
C THR A 22 -5.28 6.24 -2.71
N VAL A 23 -4.96 5.08 -2.11
CA VAL A 23 -5.64 3.81 -2.46
C VAL A 23 -7.13 3.87 -2.12
N ARG A 24 -7.52 4.48 -0.99
CA ARG A 24 -8.93 4.69 -0.64
C ARG A 24 -9.63 5.57 -1.68
N ALA A 25 -9.02 6.68 -2.09
CA ALA A 25 -9.59 7.58 -3.10
C ALA A 25 -9.78 6.90 -4.47
N ILE A 26 -8.85 6.02 -4.87
CA ILE A 26 -8.99 5.21 -6.09
C ILE A 26 -10.18 4.26 -5.96
N ALA A 27 -10.32 3.55 -4.83
CA ALA A 27 -11.45 2.65 -4.60
C ALA A 27 -12.79 3.40 -4.57
N GLU A 28 -12.85 4.56 -3.90
CA GLU A 28 -14.04 5.43 -3.91
C GLU A 28 -14.42 5.88 -5.32
N SER A 29 -13.44 6.22 -6.16
CA SER A 29 -13.67 6.59 -7.56
C SER A 29 -14.20 5.41 -8.38
N LEU A 30 -13.62 4.22 -8.23
CA LEU A 30 -14.10 3.01 -8.90
C LEU A 30 -15.52 2.65 -8.45
N TYR A 31 -15.80 2.75 -7.15
CA TYR A 31 -17.15 2.48 -6.64
C TYR A 31 -18.17 3.52 -7.12
N ALA A 32 -17.79 4.79 -7.20
CA ALA A 32 -18.68 5.84 -7.70
C ALA A 32 -19.12 5.59 -9.14
N GLU A 33 -18.19 5.13 -9.99
CA GLU A 33 -18.42 4.82 -11.41
C GLU A 33 -19.22 3.53 -11.59
N PHE A 34 -18.75 2.42 -11.02
CA PHE A 34 -19.32 1.09 -11.32
C PHE A 34 -20.43 0.67 -10.37
N ARG A 35 -20.51 1.26 -9.17
CA ARG A 35 -21.48 0.94 -8.10
C ARG A 35 -21.48 -0.53 -7.66
N GLU A 36 -20.42 -1.26 -7.94
CA GLU A 36 -20.29 -2.66 -7.53
C GLU A 36 -19.54 -2.81 -6.19
N PRO A 37 -20.02 -3.64 -5.25
CA PRO A 37 -19.39 -3.79 -3.94
C PRO A 37 -17.91 -4.20 -3.97
N ARG A 38 -17.46 -4.91 -5.01
CA ARG A 38 -16.06 -5.31 -5.17
C ARG A 38 -15.09 -4.14 -5.38
N TYR A 39 -15.60 -2.98 -5.76
CA TYR A 39 -14.81 -1.75 -5.93
C TYR A 39 -14.88 -0.84 -4.71
N ALA A 40 -15.78 -1.11 -3.75
CA ALA A 40 -15.88 -0.31 -2.54
C ALA A 40 -14.59 -0.39 -1.71
N PRO A 41 -14.16 0.72 -1.08
CA PRO A 41 -13.01 0.70 -0.18
C PRO A 41 -13.26 -0.31 0.97
N PRO A 42 -12.31 -1.22 1.25
CA PRO A 42 -12.45 -2.16 2.35
C PRO A 42 -12.61 -1.42 3.69
N PRO A 43 -13.50 -1.86 4.60
CA PRO A 43 -13.74 -1.16 5.87
C PRO A 43 -12.49 -0.95 6.73
N LEU A 44 -11.55 -1.89 6.69
CA LEU A 44 -10.27 -1.77 7.38
C LEU A 44 -9.44 -0.59 6.83
N LEU A 45 -9.36 -0.46 5.50
CA LEU A 45 -8.63 0.61 4.83
C LEU A 45 -9.20 1.97 5.25
N SER A 46 -10.52 2.14 5.24
CA SER A 46 -11.16 3.40 5.64
C SER A 46 -10.84 3.77 7.09
N ARG A 47 -10.94 2.81 8.02
CA ARG A 47 -10.60 3.03 9.44
C ARG A 47 -9.14 3.43 9.65
N MET A 48 -8.21 2.82 8.91
CA MET A 48 -6.79 3.16 9.01
C MET A 48 -6.51 4.57 8.52
N VAL A 49 -7.12 4.99 7.41
CA VAL A 49 -7.01 6.37 6.90
C VAL A 49 -7.62 7.37 7.89
N GLU A 50 -8.79 7.06 8.45
CA GLU A 50 -9.44 7.86 9.50
C GLU A 50 -8.57 7.99 10.77
N ALA A 51 -7.79 6.96 11.09
CA ALA A 51 -6.83 6.95 12.19
C ALA A 51 -5.48 7.62 11.86
N GLY A 52 -5.30 8.15 10.65
CA GLY A 52 -4.05 8.80 10.22
C GLY A 52 -2.89 7.84 9.89
N LEU A 53 -3.17 6.54 9.77
CA LEU A 53 -2.21 5.53 9.33
C LEU A 53 -2.15 5.56 7.80
N LEU A 54 -1.38 6.49 7.23
CA LEU A 54 -1.38 6.71 5.77
C LEU A 54 -0.27 5.94 5.04
N GLY A 55 0.59 5.21 5.73
CA GLY A 55 1.65 4.40 5.13
C GLY A 55 3.05 4.83 5.54
N ARG A 56 4.01 4.62 4.65
CA ARG A 56 5.44 4.74 4.94
C ARG A 56 5.88 6.16 5.28
N LYS A 57 5.38 7.16 4.55
CA LYS A 57 5.78 8.57 4.72
C LYS A 57 5.39 9.16 6.10
N PRO A 58 4.18 8.91 6.64
CA PRO A 58 3.85 9.30 8.01
C PRO A 58 4.46 8.41 9.11
N GLY A 59 5.20 7.35 8.76
CA GLY A 59 5.80 6.44 9.73
C GLY A 59 4.93 5.24 10.12
N GLY A 60 3.76 5.04 9.49
CA GLY A 60 2.87 3.93 9.82
C GLY A 60 1.68 3.74 8.89
N GLY A 61 1.42 2.48 8.55
CA GLY A 61 0.27 2.00 7.77
C GLY A 61 -0.06 0.55 8.15
N PHE A 62 -0.06 -0.37 7.18
CA PHE A 62 -0.09 -1.81 7.46
C PHE A 62 1.17 -2.28 8.18
N HIS A 63 2.29 -1.58 7.97
CA HIS A 63 3.55 -1.77 8.65
C HIS A 63 3.93 -0.52 9.47
N THR A 64 4.69 -0.74 10.54
CA THR A 64 5.34 0.34 11.30
C THR A 64 6.65 0.70 10.63
N TYR A 65 6.92 2.00 10.49
CA TYR A 65 8.16 2.51 9.92
C TYR A 65 8.83 3.45 10.91
N ASP A 66 9.98 3.05 11.46
CA ASP A 66 10.67 3.76 12.54
C ASP A 66 11.41 5.05 12.08
N GLY A 67 10.79 5.82 11.18
CA GLY A 67 11.28 7.13 10.77
C GLY A 67 12.63 7.12 10.04
N GLN A 68 13.08 5.98 9.50
CA GLN A 68 14.32 5.95 8.73
C GLN A 68 14.19 6.83 7.49
N PRO A 69 15.02 7.90 7.36
CA PRO A 69 15.05 8.72 6.17
C PRO A 69 15.38 7.86 4.96
N GLN A 70 14.72 8.20 3.87
CA GLN A 70 14.68 7.50 2.60
C GLN A 70 16.07 7.42 1.96
N ASP A 71 16.73 6.25 2.06
CA ASP A 71 17.57 5.63 1.02
C ASP A 71 18.23 4.34 1.55
N ALA A 72 17.58 3.20 1.34
CA ALA A 72 18.26 1.91 1.31
C ALA A 72 17.38 0.87 0.60
N ALA A 73 17.91 0.37 -0.51
CA ALA A 73 17.51 -0.86 -1.20
C ALA A 73 16.20 -0.81 -2.03
N ALA A 74 16.26 -0.12 -3.17
CA ALA A 74 16.12 -0.91 -4.40
C ALA A 74 17.35 -1.85 -4.45
N ALA A 75 17.22 -3.09 -3.97
CA ALA A 75 18.27 -4.09 -4.14
C ALA A 75 18.30 -4.50 -5.62
N PRO A 76 19.49 -4.62 -6.23
CA PRO A 76 19.64 -4.97 -7.63
C PRO A 76 19.11 -6.39 -7.87
N ALA A 77 18.41 -6.56 -9.00
CA ALA A 77 18.19 -7.89 -9.56
C ALA A 77 19.56 -8.58 -9.71
N GLY A 78 19.65 -9.82 -9.22
CA GLY A 78 20.89 -10.59 -9.08
C GLY A 78 21.63 -10.88 -10.39
N PRO A 79 22.78 -11.59 -10.31
CA PRO A 79 23.76 -11.64 -11.38
C PRO A 79 23.26 -12.47 -12.56
N HIS A 80 23.39 -11.90 -13.76
CA HIS A 80 23.36 -12.68 -14.99
C HIS A 80 24.67 -13.47 -15.09
N GLY A 81 24.57 -14.79 -14.99
CA GLY A 81 25.56 -15.74 -15.50
C GLY A 81 25.28 -16.09 -16.95
#